data_AF-A0A4Q3SQ93-F1
#
_entry.id   AF-A0A4Q3SQ93-F1
#
_cell.length_a   1.000
_cell.length_b   1.000
_cell.length_c   1.000
_cell.angle_alpha   90.00
_cell.angle_beta   90.00
_cell.angle_gamma   90.00
#
_symmetry.space_group_name_H-M   'P 1'
#
loop_
_entity.id
_entity.type
_entity.pdbx_description
1 polymer ?
#
loop_
_entity_poly.entity_id
_entity_poly.type
_entity_poly.pdbx_seq_one_letter_code
_entity_poly.pdbx_strand_id
1 'polypeptide(L)'
;MLVLHYTGMTSGPEALARLRDEQSKVSSHYMVEEDGRVFRLVPEERRAWHAGVSFWKGESDINGRSIGIEIVNPGHEFGYRPFPEAQITAVIELVADIRTRWSIDDSRILGHSD
;
A
#
# COMPACT_ATOMS: atom_id res chain seq x y z
N MET A 1 -3.74 10.28 5.49
CA MET A 1 -4.63 9.29 4.85
C MET A 1 -3.92 7.96 4.80
N LEU A 2 -4.62 6.87 4.52
CA LEU A 2 -4.02 5.56 4.25
C LEU A 2 -4.60 5.05 2.94
N VAL A 3 -3.73 4.64 2.00
CA VAL A 3 -4.15 4.16 0.68
C VAL A 3 -3.71 2.71 0.50
N LEU A 4 -4.66 1.84 0.20
CA LEU A 4 -4.46 0.43 -0.09
C LEU A 4 -4.33 0.21 -1.60
N HIS A 5 -3.33 -0.60 -1.96
CA HIS A 5 -3.01 -0.98 -3.33
C HIS A 5 -2.89 -2.50 -3.39
N TYR A 6 -3.03 -3.04 -4.59
CA TYR A 6 -2.46 -4.35 -4.90
C TYR A 6 -1.25 -4.17 -5.81
N THR A 7 -0.28 -5.08 -5.71
CA THR A 7 1.01 -4.92 -6.40
C THR A 7 0.91 -4.98 -7.92
N GLY A 8 -0.04 -5.77 -8.45
CA GLY A 8 -0.20 -5.94 -9.90
C GLY A 8 0.99 -6.66 -10.53
N MET A 9 1.64 -7.55 -9.77
CA MET A 9 2.83 -8.30 -10.20
C MET A 9 2.65 -9.79 -9.95
N THR A 10 3.38 -10.61 -10.71
CA THR A 10 3.19 -12.06 -10.70
C THR A 10 3.65 -12.71 -9.40
N SER A 11 4.52 -12.04 -8.63
CA SER A 11 5.00 -12.54 -7.34
C SER A 11 5.36 -11.43 -6.35
N GLY A 12 5.30 -11.75 -5.06
CA GLY A 12 5.75 -10.87 -3.98
C GLY A 12 7.24 -10.47 -4.05
N PRO A 13 8.19 -11.39 -4.35
CA PRO A 13 9.59 -11.04 -4.55
C PRO A 13 9.82 -10.04 -5.70
N GLU A 14 9.09 -10.17 -6.81
CA GLU A 14 9.13 -9.22 -7.93
C GLU A 14 8.62 -7.83 -7.49
N ALA A 15 7.50 -7.79 -6.78
CA ALA A 15 6.95 -6.55 -6.22
C ALA A 15 7.92 -5.88 -5.24
N LEU A 16 8.52 -6.66 -4.33
CA LEU A 16 9.49 -6.15 -3.37
C LEU A 16 10.73 -5.58 -4.05
N ALA A 17 11.23 -6.25 -5.09
CA ALA A 17 12.36 -5.76 -5.86
C ALA A 17 12.02 -4.45 -6.56
N ARG A 18 10.84 -4.35 -7.20
CA ARG A 18 10.39 -3.11 -7.85
C ARG A 18 10.28 -1.95 -6.88
N LEU A 19 9.64 -2.15 -5.72
CA LEU A 19 9.41 -1.10 -4.73
C LEU A 19 10.70 -0.59 -4.05
N ARG A 20 11.81 -1.33 -4.18
CA ARG A 20 13.14 -0.96 -3.70
C ARG A 20 14.05 -0.40 -4.78
N ASP A 21 13.67 -0.53 -6.05
CA ASP A 21 14.46 -0.01 -7.16
C ASP A 21 14.23 1.49 -7.33
N GLU A 22 15.29 2.28 -7.13
CA GLU A 22 15.25 3.75 -7.29
C GLU A 22 14.88 4.18 -8.71
N GLN A 23 15.19 3.37 -9.73
CA GLN A 23 14.87 3.68 -11.12
C GLN A 23 13.39 3.50 -11.45
N SER A 24 12.68 2.69 -10.66
CA SER A 24 11.27 2.35 -10.84
C SER A 24 10.34 3.55 -10.71
N LYS A 25 10.78 4.58 -9.95
CA LYS A 25 10.02 5.77 -9.56
C LYS A 25 8.68 5.45 -8.87
N VAL A 26 8.57 4.29 -8.26
CA VAL A 26 7.43 3.87 -7.45
C VAL A 26 7.93 3.28 -6.13
N SER A 27 7.20 3.51 -5.05
CA SER A 27 7.50 2.95 -3.73
C SER A 27 6.27 3.04 -2.83
N SER A 28 6.24 2.21 -1.79
CA SER A 28 5.22 2.24 -0.74
C SER A 28 5.87 2.31 0.64
N HIS A 29 5.11 2.63 1.68
CA HIS A 29 5.63 2.55 3.05
C HIS A 29 5.69 1.09 3.50
N TYR A 30 4.68 0.31 3.12
CA TYR A 30 4.55 -1.09 3.48
C TYR A 30 4.25 -1.97 2.27
N MET A 31 4.73 -3.22 2.33
CA MET A 31 4.26 -4.31 1.47
C MET A 31 3.84 -5.50 2.34
N VAL A 32 2.66 -6.07 2.10
CA VAL A 32 2.16 -7.26 2.82
C VAL A 32 2.14 -8.46 1.89
N GLU A 33 2.93 -9.47 2.26
CA GLU A 33 3.08 -10.72 1.53
C GLU A 33 1.91 -11.69 1.75
N GLU A 34 1.75 -12.67 0.87
CA GLU A 34 0.66 -13.66 0.95
C GLU A 34 0.63 -14.48 2.25
N ASP A 35 1.79 -14.66 2.88
CA ASP A 35 1.93 -15.35 4.18
C ASP A 35 1.76 -14.43 5.39
N GLY A 36 1.39 -13.17 5.18
CA GLY A 36 1.18 -12.17 6.22
C GLY A 36 2.45 -11.44 6.67
N ARG A 37 3.63 -11.74 6.09
CA ARG A 37 4.84 -10.94 6.39
C ARG A 37 4.66 -9.50 5.92
N VAL A 38 4.96 -8.55 6.81
CA VAL A 38 4.93 -7.12 6.51
C VAL A 38 6.35 -6.59 6.33
N PHE A 39 6.65 -6.07 5.15
CA PHE A 39 7.87 -5.34 4.87
C PHE A 39 7.65 -3.84 5.09
N ARG A 40 8.59 -3.19 5.77
CA ARG A 40 8.66 -1.72 5.90
C ARG A 40 9.72 -1.20 4.93
N LEU A 41 9.34 -0.34 4.00
CA LEU A 41 10.19 0.08 2.88
C LEU A 41 10.56 1.56 2.96
N VAL A 42 9.60 2.42 3.26
CA VAL A 42 9.79 3.86 3.46
C VAL A 42 9.26 4.25 4.84
N PRO A 43 10.02 4.98 5.67
CA PRO A 43 9.52 5.51 6.95
C PRO A 43 8.26 6.36 6.73
N GLU A 44 7.28 6.26 7.62
CA GLU A 44 5.96 6.94 7.48
C GLU A 44 6.06 8.47 7.47
N GLU A 45 7.13 9.04 8.04
CA GLU A 45 7.41 10.47 8.03
C GLU A 45 7.99 10.95 6.69
N ARG A 46 8.36 10.02 5.80
CA ARG A 46 8.92 10.31 4.48
C ARG A 46 7.91 9.99 3.40
N ARG A 47 7.93 10.77 2.33
CA ARG A 47 7.09 10.56 1.15
C ARG A 47 7.51 9.29 0.39
N ALA A 48 6.63 8.30 0.30
CA ALA A 48 6.67 7.24 -0.71
C ALA A 48 5.95 7.66 -2.01
N TRP A 49 6.16 6.93 -3.10
CA TRP A 49 5.62 7.23 -4.43
C TRP A 49 4.65 6.14 -4.90
N HIS A 50 3.42 6.13 -4.35
CA HIS A 50 2.42 5.09 -4.61
C HIS A 50 1.11 5.61 -5.22
N ALA A 51 0.67 6.82 -4.87
CA ALA A 51 -0.65 7.35 -5.24
C ALA A 51 -0.67 8.13 -6.57
N GLY A 52 0.47 8.25 -7.26
CA GLY A 52 0.56 8.98 -8.54
C GLY A 52 -0.04 10.40 -8.52
N VAL A 53 -0.67 10.79 -9.62
CA VAL A 53 -1.52 11.99 -9.71
C VAL A 53 -2.90 11.63 -9.19
N SER A 54 -3.25 12.15 -8.03
CA SER A 54 -4.48 11.81 -7.31
C SER A 54 -5.06 12.99 -6.56
N PHE A 55 -6.36 12.89 -6.25
CA PHE A 55 -7.13 13.92 -5.55
C PHE A 55 -8.20 13.29 -4.67
N TRP A 56 -8.30 13.73 -3.42
CA TRP A 56 -9.34 13.26 -2.50
C TRP A 56 -9.87 14.39 -1.64
N LYS A 57 -11.19 14.65 -1.70
CA LYS A 57 -11.90 15.63 -0.86
C LYS A 57 -11.19 17.00 -0.74
N GLY A 58 -10.76 17.58 -1.86
CA GLY A 58 -10.11 18.90 -1.87
C GLY A 58 -8.58 18.87 -1.78
N GLU A 59 -7.99 17.71 -1.51
CA GLU A 59 -6.55 17.53 -1.34
C GLU A 59 -5.92 16.93 -2.60
N SER A 60 -4.82 17.51 -3.07
CA SER A 60 -3.93 16.93 -4.09
C SER A 60 -2.60 16.51 -3.45
N ASP A 61 -1.69 15.94 -4.26
CA ASP A 61 -0.41 15.37 -3.81
C ASP A 61 -0.61 14.36 -2.67
N ILE A 62 -1.44 13.35 -2.92
CA ILE A 62 -1.80 12.34 -1.91
C ILE A 62 -0.57 11.57 -1.42
N ASN A 63 0.47 11.39 -2.24
CA ASN A 63 1.77 10.85 -1.80
C ASN A 63 2.35 11.60 -0.61
N GLY A 64 2.24 12.93 -0.57
CA GLY A 64 2.72 13.75 0.54
C GLY A 64 1.79 13.76 1.77
N ARG A 65 0.59 13.15 1.66
CA ARG A 65 -0.49 13.21 2.66
C ARG A 65 -0.99 11.85 3.10
N SER A 66 -0.31 10.77 2.71
CA SER A 66 -0.79 9.41 2.93
C SER A 66 0.30 8.39 3.15
N ILE A 67 -0.11 7.30 3.79
CA ILE A 67 0.67 6.09 3.95
C ILE A 67 0.13 5.04 2.98
N GLY A 68 0.92 4.69 1.96
CA GLY A 68 0.63 3.59 1.03
C GLY A 68 1.02 2.21 1.55
N ILE A 69 0.09 1.26 1.42
CA ILE A 69 0.29 -0.18 1.67
C ILE A 69 0.06 -0.94 0.36
N GLU A 70 1.07 -1.68 -0.07
CA GLU A 70 0.99 -2.60 -1.20
C GLU A 70 0.66 -4.02 -0.73
N ILE A 71 -0.40 -4.62 -1.23
CA ILE A 71 -0.82 -5.96 -0.86
C ILE A 71 -0.49 -6.89 -2.04
N VAL A 72 0.34 -7.90 -1.83
CA VAL A 72 0.78 -8.78 -2.93
C VAL A 72 -0.43 -9.47 -3.55
N ASN A 73 -0.75 -9.08 -4.78
CA ASN A 73 -1.78 -9.71 -5.60
C ASN A 73 -1.51 -9.40 -7.10
N PRO A 74 -1.60 -10.41 -7.98
CA PRO A 74 -1.43 -10.25 -9.43
C PRO A 74 -2.38 -9.25 -10.08
N GLY A 75 -3.54 -8.97 -9.47
CA GLY A 75 -4.40 -7.89 -9.92
C GLY A 75 -5.04 -8.13 -11.28
N HIS A 76 -5.44 -7.04 -11.93
CA HIS A 76 -6.22 -7.13 -13.17
C HIS A 76 -5.44 -7.69 -14.36
N GLU A 77 -4.14 -7.38 -14.48
CA GLU A 77 -3.32 -7.75 -15.64
C GLU A 77 -2.97 -9.24 -15.65
N PHE A 78 -2.71 -9.80 -14.46
CA PHE A 78 -2.23 -11.16 -14.28
C PHE A 78 -3.27 -12.10 -13.68
N GLY A 79 -4.50 -11.60 -13.45
CA GLY A 79 -5.65 -12.35 -12.98
C GLY A 79 -5.78 -12.32 -11.45
N TYR A 80 -6.87 -11.74 -10.95
CA TYR A 80 -7.14 -11.68 -9.52
C TYR A 80 -7.21 -13.07 -8.89
N ARG A 81 -6.66 -13.17 -7.69
CA ARG A 81 -6.86 -14.30 -6.77
C ARG A 81 -7.37 -13.78 -5.42
N PRO A 82 -8.10 -14.61 -4.64
CA PRO A 82 -8.44 -14.26 -3.27
C PRO A 82 -7.18 -13.96 -2.46
N PHE A 83 -7.24 -12.94 -1.60
CA PHE A 83 -6.20 -12.66 -0.62
C PHE A 83 -6.25 -13.73 0.48
N PRO A 84 -5.13 -14.40 0.83
CA PRO A 84 -5.11 -15.37 1.91
C PRO A 84 -5.47 -14.77 3.27
N GLU A 85 -5.99 -15.59 4.18
CA GLU A 85 -6.43 -15.15 5.52
C GLU A 85 -5.30 -14.51 6.33
N ALA A 86 -4.08 -15.06 6.26
CA ALA A 86 -2.90 -14.51 6.91
C ALA A 86 -2.57 -13.10 6.40
N GLN A 87 -2.67 -12.87 5.09
CA GLN A 87 -2.45 -11.58 4.46
C GLN A 87 -3.52 -10.56 4.88
N ILE A 88 -4.81 -10.95 4.87
CA ILE A 88 -5.90 -10.09 5.32
C ILE A 88 -5.75 -9.71 6.79
N THR A 89 -5.42 -10.68 7.65
CA THR A 89 -5.19 -10.45 9.08
C THR A 89 -4.07 -9.44 9.30
N ALA A 90 -2.94 -9.63 8.62
CA ALA A 90 -1.82 -8.70 8.69
C ALA A 90 -2.18 -7.28 8.20
N VAL A 91 -2.98 -7.16 7.13
CA VAL A 91 -3.47 -5.84 6.65
C VAL A 91 -4.38 -5.19 7.69
N ILE A 92 -5.30 -5.93 8.30
CA ILE A 92 -6.22 -5.41 9.34
C ILE A 92 -5.42 -4.86 10.53
N GLU A 93 -4.49 -5.65 11.05
CA GLU A 93 -3.65 -5.24 12.19
C GLU A 93 -2.81 -4.01 11.85
N LEU A 94 -2.17 -4.00 10.67
CA LEU A 94 -1.36 -2.89 10.20
C LEU A 94 -2.19 -1.61 10.01
N VAL A 95 -3.35 -1.71 9.38
CA VAL A 95 -4.25 -0.56 9.19
C VAL A 95 -4.72 -0.01 10.54
N ALA A 96 -5.12 -0.88 11.48
CA ALA A 96 -5.58 -0.45 12.81
C ALA A 96 -4.47 0.28 13.60
N ASP A 97 -3.24 -0.23 13.53
CA ASP A 97 -2.06 0.36 14.17
C ASP A 97 -1.71 1.72 13.56
N ILE A 98 -1.60 1.82 12.23
CA ILE A 98 -1.31 3.08 11.52
C ILE A 98 -2.41 4.12 11.78
N ARG A 99 -3.66 3.70 11.65
CA ARG A 99 -4.84 4.54 11.89
C ARG A 99 -4.79 5.16 13.28
N THR A 100 -4.48 4.36 14.30
CA THR A 100 -4.40 4.83 15.68
C THR A 100 -3.21 5.75 15.89
N ARG A 101 -2.02 5.34 15.42
CA ARG A 101 -0.77 6.10 15.59
C ARG A 101 -0.84 7.49 14.96
N TRP A 102 -1.45 7.61 13.78
CA TRP A 102 -1.57 8.86 13.02
C TRP A 102 -2.93 9.54 13.15
N SER A 103 -3.82 9.03 14.00
CA SER A 103 -5.19 9.53 14.19
C SER A 103 -5.94 9.73 12.86
N ILE A 104 -5.86 8.74 11.97
CA ILE A 104 -6.51 8.77 10.66
C ILE A 104 -7.99 8.40 10.83
N ASP A 105 -8.89 9.26 10.36
CA ASP A 105 -10.32 8.97 10.30
C ASP A 105 -10.64 7.86 9.29
N ASP A 106 -11.64 7.03 9.59
CA ASP A 106 -12.03 5.88 8.78
C ASP A 106 -12.39 6.28 7.34
N SER A 107 -12.95 7.48 7.14
CA SER A 107 -13.29 8.01 5.81
C SER A 107 -12.08 8.45 4.97
N ARG A 108 -10.86 8.25 5.49
CA ARG A 108 -9.57 8.52 4.84
C ARG A 108 -8.69 7.26 4.75
N ILE A 109 -9.29 6.08 4.94
CA ILE A 109 -8.75 4.78 4.57
C ILE A 109 -9.38 4.42 3.22
N LEU A 110 -8.58 4.38 2.16
CA LEU A 110 -9.06 4.37 0.78
C LEU A 110 -8.39 3.25 -0.01
N GLY A 111 -9.06 2.75 -1.04
CA GLY A 111 -8.39 2.09 -2.15
C GLY A 111 -7.78 3.13 -3.10
N HIS A 112 -6.76 2.77 -3.86
CA HIS A 112 -6.24 3.67 -4.91
C HIS A 112 -7.29 4.02 -5.98
N SER A 113 -8.34 3.20 -6.13
CA SER A 113 -9.41 3.42 -7.09
C SER A 113 -10.49 4.43 -6.65
N ASP A 114 -10.49 4.85 -5.38
CA ASP A 114 -11.44 5.84 -4.85
C ASP A 114 -11.14 7.27 -5.33
#